data_AF-A0A1M7J9L3-F1
#
_entry.id   AF-A0A1M7J9L3-F1
#
_cell.length_a   1.000
_cell.length_b   1.000
_cell.length_c   1.000
_cell.angle_alpha   90.00
_cell.angle_beta   90.00
_cell.angle_gamma   90.00
#
_symmetry.space_group_name_H-M   'P 1'
#
loop_
_entity.id
_entity.type
_entity.pdbx_description
1 polymer ?
#
loop_
_entity_poly.entity_id
_entity_poly.type
_entity_poly.pdbx_seq_one_letter_code
_entity_poly.pdbx_strand_id
1 'polypeptide(L)'
;MRTSRRIILALMLGAMPVAAPGFAFDGAPITQDATLPTVSQPAAAALNAQALKKVAAPATAVVAPAPSLNSLQYAAEGGHPVAQWKLGRMYADGDGVAQDDVRAFEYFSRIANAHAEDSPSAPQAAIVANAFVALGRYYLNGIPNSKIKADTDRAREMFSYAASYFGNADAQYDLARLYLKTPDASRDDFRYGARWLGLAAQKGQHQAQALLGQMLFNGDRLPRQAARGLMWLTLARDSATPDEAWIKESYNRAITKASDDDRAMALQMLEHWVQGRKD
;
A
#
# COMPACT_ATOMS: atom_id res chain seq x y z
N MET A 1 62.68 22.56 46.45
CA MET A 1 62.06 23.12 45.23
C MET A 1 62.51 22.27 44.06
N ARG A 2 61.66 21.34 43.60
CA ARG A 2 62.00 20.32 42.59
C ARG A 2 61.62 20.81 41.20
N THR A 3 62.61 21.01 40.35
CA THR A 3 62.50 21.33 38.93
C THR A 3 62.31 20.05 38.11
N SER A 4 61.20 19.93 37.38
CA SER A 4 60.99 18.86 36.40
C SER A 4 60.71 19.47 35.03
N ARG A 5 61.73 19.40 34.14
CA ARG A 5 61.61 19.65 32.70
C ARG A 5 60.80 18.50 32.07
N ARG A 6 59.74 18.84 31.34
CA ARG A 6 58.93 17.89 30.57
C ARG A 6 59.60 17.65 29.21
N ILE A 7 59.89 16.39 28.92
CA ILE A 7 60.34 15.90 27.61
C ILE A 7 59.09 15.60 26.78
N ILE A 8 59.03 16.17 25.58
CA ILE A 8 58.01 15.91 24.57
C ILE A 8 58.50 14.72 23.73
N LEU A 9 57.79 13.59 23.76
CA LEU A 9 57.98 12.48 22.83
C LEU A 9 56.76 12.46 21.89
N ALA A 10 56.99 12.80 20.62
CA ALA A 10 56.00 12.72 19.56
C ALA A 10 55.91 11.26 19.07
N LEU A 11 54.73 10.64 19.19
CA LEU A 11 54.44 9.32 18.64
C LEU A 11 53.46 9.50 17.49
N MET A 12 53.99 9.39 16.26
CA MET A 12 53.24 9.39 15.02
C MET A 12 52.47 8.07 14.90
N LEU A 13 51.15 8.12 15.03
CA LEU A 13 50.23 7.01 14.73
C LEU A 13 49.80 7.12 13.26
N GLY A 14 50.21 6.12 12.48
CA GLY A 14 49.86 5.97 11.06
C GLY A 14 48.37 5.64 10.88
N ALA A 15 47.72 6.40 9.99
CA ALA A 15 46.40 6.11 9.48
C ALA A 15 46.53 5.23 8.22
N MET A 16 45.97 4.03 8.24
CA MET A 16 45.74 3.22 7.04
C MET A 16 44.29 3.38 6.59
N PRO A 17 44.02 3.75 5.31
CA PRO A 17 42.68 3.69 4.75
C PRO A 17 42.34 2.26 4.31
N VAL A 18 41.22 1.74 4.80
CA VAL A 18 40.59 0.50 4.29
C VAL A 18 39.80 0.87 3.03
N ALA A 19 40.28 0.42 1.87
CA ALA A 19 39.56 0.53 0.60
C ALA A 19 38.58 -0.65 0.45
N ALA A 20 37.30 -0.34 0.28
CA ALA A 20 36.26 -1.30 -0.09
C ALA A 20 36.31 -1.61 -1.60
N PRO A 21 36.02 -2.84 -2.05
CA PRO A 21 35.90 -3.14 -3.47
C PRO A 21 34.55 -2.63 -4.01
N GLY A 22 34.61 -1.68 -4.94
CA GLY A 22 33.48 -1.29 -5.79
C GLY A 22 33.27 -2.33 -6.89
N PHE A 23 32.03 -2.78 -7.06
CA PHE A 23 31.62 -3.56 -8.23
C PHE A 23 31.44 -2.60 -9.41
N ALA A 24 32.40 -2.62 -10.34
CA ALA A 24 32.27 -2.01 -11.66
C ALA A 24 31.62 -3.01 -12.61
N PHE A 25 30.41 -2.67 -13.07
CA PHE A 25 29.69 -3.38 -14.12
C PHE A 25 30.19 -2.83 -15.47
N ASP A 26 31.06 -3.58 -16.13
CA ASP A 26 31.61 -3.23 -17.44
C ASP A 26 30.82 -3.98 -18.52
N GLY A 27 30.12 -3.23 -19.36
CA GLY A 27 29.32 -3.75 -20.47
C GLY A 27 30.19 -3.82 -21.73
N ALA A 28 30.36 -5.03 -22.27
CA ALA A 28 30.89 -5.24 -23.61
C ALA A 28 29.99 -6.21 -24.40
N PRO A 29 29.84 -6.00 -25.73
CA PRO A 29 28.73 -6.54 -26.52
C PRO A 29 28.96 -7.99 -26.96
N ILE A 30 27.87 -8.76 -27.03
CA ILE A 30 27.86 -10.14 -27.53
C ILE A 30 27.73 -10.11 -29.05
N THR A 31 28.79 -10.51 -29.75
CA THR A 31 28.75 -10.86 -31.18
C THR A 31 28.22 -12.28 -31.36
N GLN A 32 27.30 -12.43 -32.32
CA GLN A 32 26.75 -13.69 -32.80
C GLN A 32 27.85 -14.53 -33.48
N ASP A 33 27.95 -15.80 -33.09
CA ASP A 33 28.22 -16.98 -33.93
C ASP A 33 28.91 -18.08 -33.09
N ALA A 34 28.13 -19.07 -32.63
CA ALA A 34 28.60 -20.45 -32.49
C ALA A 34 27.41 -21.37 -32.19
N THR A 35 27.34 -22.41 -33.01
CA THR A 35 26.36 -23.48 -33.09
C THR A 35 26.24 -24.33 -31.82
N LEU A 36 25.00 -24.68 -31.45
CA LEU A 36 24.70 -25.72 -30.46
C LEU A 36 23.92 -26.88 -31.12
N PRO A 37 24.20 -28.14 -30.75
CA PRO A 37 23.70 -29.32 -31.44
C PRO A 37 22.27 -29.70 -31.02
N THR A 38 21.51 -30.19 -32.01
CA THR A 38 20.20 -30.81 -31.89
C THR A 38 20.25 -32.16 -31.17
N VAL A 39 19.39 -32.36 -30.16
CA VAL A 39 18.94 -33.68 -29.71
C VAL A 39 17.41 -33.67 -29.58
N SER A 40 16.85 -34.75 -30.12
CA SER A 40 15.49 -35.08 -30.50
C SER A 40 14.49 -35.19 -29.34
N GLN A 41 13.29 -34.65 -29.50
CA GLN A 41 12.10 -35.01 -28.71
C GLN A 41 11.37 -36.20 -29.38
N PRO A 42 10.77 -37.14 -28.62
CA PRO A 42 9.95 -38.19 -29.19
C PRO A 42 8.51 -37.70 -29.45
N ALA A 43 7.95 -38.30 -30.50
CA ALA A 43 6.68 -38.03 -31.18
C ALA A 43 5.43 -37.92 -30.28
N ALA A 44 4.66 -36.86 -30.49
CA ALA A 44 3.24 -36.82 -30.15
C ALA A 44 2.42 -37.50 -31.26
N ALA A 45 1.67 -38.53 -30.87
CA ALA A 45 0.76 -39.25 -31.75
C ALA A 45 -0.39 -38.36 -32.22
N ALA A 46 -0.63 -38.39 -33.54
CA ALA A 46 -1.70 -37.70 -34.21
C ALA A 46 -3.08 -38.29 -33.85
N LEU A 47 -3.99 -37.44 -33.36
CA LEU A 47 -5.43 -37.72 -33.33
C LEU A 47 -6.18 -36.67 -34.17
N ASN A 48 -6.36 -37.07 -35.43
CA ASN A 48 -7.43 -36.79 -36.38
C ASN A 48 -8.33 -35.54 -36.18
N ALA A 49 -8.07 -34.50 -36.97
CA ALA A 49 -8.85 -33.27 -37.07
C ALA A 49 -9.98 -33.37 -38.11
N GLN A 50 -11.01 -34.19 -37.87
CA GLN A 50 -12.16 -34.28 -38.81
C GLN A 50 -13.55 -34.49 -38.17
N ALA A 51 -13.72 -34.31 -36.87
CA ALA A 51 -15.04 -34.21 -36.24
C ALA A 51 -15.21 -32.83 -35.61
N LEU A 52 -16.39 -32.22 -35.79
CA LEU A 52 -16.87 -30.91 -35.31
C LEU A 52 -16.89 -29.78 -36.37
N LYS A 53 -17.71 -29.99 -37.42
CA LYS A 53 -18.36 -28.89 -38.16
C LYS A 53 -19.77 -28.66 -37.59
N LYS A 54 -20.05 -27.39 -37.27
CA LYS A 54 -21.35 -26.70 -37.07
C LYS A 54 -22.20 -27.12 -35.86
N VAL A 55 -22.28 -26.24 -34.87
CA VAL A 55 -23.42 -25.30 -34.70
C VAL A 55 -22.85 -23.96 -34.19
N ALA A 56 -23.02 -22.90 -34.96
CA ALA A 56 -22.81 -21.52 -34.51
C ALA A 56 -24.16 -20.99 -33.99
N ALA A 57 -24.17 -20.51 -32.74
CA ALA A 57 -25.23 -19.73 -32.12
C ALA A 57 -24.57 -18.69 -31.17
N PRO A 58 -25.20 -17.54 -30.94
CA PRO A 58 -24.49 -16.26 -30.81
C PRO A 58 -23.77 -16.10 -29.47
N ALA A 59 -22.67 -15.35 -29.51
CA ALA A 59 -21.90 -14.92 -28.36
C ALA A 59 -22.76 -14.04 -27.43
N THR A 60 -23.43 -14.66 -26.47
CA THR A 60 -23.80 -14.00 -25.21
C THR A 60 -22.57 -14.06 -24.32
N ALA A 61 -22.03 -12.90 -23.97
CA ALA A 61 -21.01 -12.75 -22.94
C ALA A 61 -21.52 -13.37 -21.64
N VAL A 62 -21.08 -14.59 -21.35
CA VAL A 62 -21.28 -15.21 -20.04
C VAL A 62 -20.37 -14.47 -19.09
N VAL A 63 -20.94 -13.54 -18.33
CA VAL A 63 -20.36 -13.15 -17.04
C VAL A 63 -20.15 -14.46 -16.29
N ALA A 64 -18.89 -14.85 -16.07
CA ALA A 64 -18.58 -16.08 -15.35
C ALA A 64 -19.38 -16.08 -14.03
N PRO A 65 -20.11 -17.17 -13.70
CA PRO A 65 -20.84 -17.24 -12.45
C PRO A 65 -19.84 -17.05 -11.31
N ALA A 66 -20.17 -16.21 -10.33
CA ALA A 66 -19.36 -16.05 -9.14
C ALA A 66 -19.02 -17.45 -8.59
N PRO A 67 -17.75 -17.72 -8.23
CA PRO A 67 -17.38 -19.03 -7.71
C PRO A 67 -18.30 -19.35 -6.53
N SER A 68 -18.91 -20.54 -6.56
CA SER A 68 -19.73 -21.01 -5.45
C SER A 68 -18.91 -21.01 -4.16
N LEU A 69 -19.56 -20.78 -3.02
CA LEU A 69 -18.88 -20.74 -1.71
C LEU A 69 -17.96 -21.96 -1.50
N ASN A 70 -18.41 -23.13 -1.93
CA ASN A 70 -17.65 -24.38 -1.81
C ASN A 70 -16.36 -24.38 -2.65
N SER A 71 -16.39 -23.87 -3.89
CA SER A 71 -15.18 -23.83 -4.72
C SER A 71 -14.19 -22.77 -4.22
N LEU A 72 -14.71 -21.69 -3.64
CA LEU A 72 -13.89 -20.66 -3.01
C LEU A 72 -13.23 -21.18 -1.72
N GLN A 73 -13.97 -21.92 -0.89
CA GLN A 73 -13.44 -22.60 0.30
C GLN A 73 -12.33 -23.58 -0.06
N TYR A 74 -12.58 -24.45 -1.05
CA TYR A 74 -11.59 -25.39 -1.54
C TYR A 74 -10.29 -24.69 -2.00
N ALA A 75 -10.41 -23.60 -2.77
CA ALA A 75 -9.23 -22.84 -3.22
C ALA A 75 -8.50 -22.15 -2.06
N ALA A 76 -9.23 -21.63 -1.07
CA ALA A 76 -8.64 -20.99 0.10
C ALA A 76 -7.91 -21.99 1.01
N GLU A 77 -8.44 -23.21 1.15
CA GLU A 77 -7.80 -24.33 1.84
C GLU A 77 -6.55 -24.80 1.09
N GLY A 78 -6.56 -24.73 -0.24
CA GLY A 78 -5.39 -24.93 -1.09
C GLY A 78 -4.31 -23.84 -1.00
N GLY A 79 -4.50 -22.81 -0.16
CA GLY A 79 -3.50 -21.77 0.07
C GLY A 79 -3.54 -20.61 -0.93
N HIS A 80 -4.55 -20.52 -1.80
CA HIS A 80 -4.61 -19.44 -2.79
C HIS A 80 -4.94 -18.08 -2.12
N PRO A 81 -4.04 -17.08 -2.16
CA PRO A 81 -4.23 -15.82 -1.41
C PRO A 81 -5.46 -15.03 -1.85
N VAL A 82 -5.79 -15.08 -3.15
CA VAL A 82 -6.98 -14.43 -3.70
C VAL A 82 -8.26 -15.03 -3.11
N ALA A 83 -8.32 -16.36 -2.98
CA ALA A 83 -9.48 -17.05 -2.43
C ALA A 83 -9.61 -16.81 -0.93
N GLN A 84 -8.49 -16.88 -0.19
CA GLN A 84 -8.45 -16.55 1.23
C GLN A 84 -8.88 -15.10 1.48
N TRP A 85 -8.39 -14.15 0.68
CA TRP A 85 -8.75 -12.75 0.79
C TRP A 85 -10.24 -12.54 0.56
N LYS A 86 -10.78 -13.17 -0.50
CA LYS A 86 -12.20 -13.07 -0.81
C LYS A 86 -13.06 -13.65 0.30
N LEU A 87 -12.75 -14.83 0.84
CA LEU A 87 -13.49 -15.39 1.98
C LEU A 87 -13.37 -14.51 3.22
N GLY A 88 -12.17 -14.02 3.52
CA GLY A 88 -11.96 -13.11 4.65
C GLY A 88 -12.85 -11.87 4.56
N ARG A 89 -12.96 -11.27 3.36
CA ARG A 89 -13.88 -10.16 3.09
C ARG A 89 -15.35 -10.57 3.21
N MET A 90 -15.74 -11.70 2.65
CA MET A 90 -17.12 -12.19 2.76
C MET A 90 -17.54 -12.39 4.22
N TYR A 91 -16.67 -12.96 5.05
CA TYR A 91 -16.93 -13.07 6.49
C TYR A 91 -16.90 -11.73 7.22
N ALA A 92 -16.05 -10.79 6.84
CA ALA A 92 -15.99 -9.45 7.45
C ALA A 92 -17.24 -8.61 7.14
N ASP A 93 -17.74 -8.70 5.90
CA ASP A 93 -18.86 -7.89 5.41
C ASP A 93 -20.22 -8.60 5.54
N GLY A 94 -20.23 -9.91 5.81
CA GLY A 94 -21.44 -10.74 5.79
C GLY A 94 -22.01 -10.97 4.37
N ASP A 95 -21.17 -10.90 3.34
CA ASP A 95 -21.59 -11.07 1.94
C ASP A 95 -21.73 -12.56 1.59
N GLY A 96 -22.98 -13.04 1.47
CA GLY A 96 -23.30 -14.43 1.15
C GLY A 96 -23.00 -15.44 2.28
N VAL A 97 -22.49 -14.98 3.42
CA VAL A 97 -22.25 -15.77 4.64
C VAL A 97 -22.63 -14.95 5.88
N ALA A 98 -22.86 -15.59 7.01
CA ALA A 98 -23.02 -14.86 8.27
C ALA A 98 -21.71 -14.11 8.60
N GLN A 99 -21.82 -12.86 9.03
CA GLN A 99 -20.67 -12.06 9.44
C GLN A 99 -19.94 -12.75 10.61
N ASP A 100 -18.63 -12.92 10.47
CA ASP A 100 -17.75 -13.57 11.43
C ASP A 100 -16.35 -12.95 11.35
N ASP A 101 -16.13 -11.91 12.15
CA ASP A 101 -14.87 -11.18 12.20
C ASP A 101 -13.70 -12.07 12.66
N VAL A 102 -13.95 -13.11 13.46
CA VAL A 102 -12.91 -14.05 13.91
C VAL A 102 -12.43 -14.89 12.73
N ARG A 103 -13.35 -15.43 11.93
CA ARG A 103 -12.98 -16.15 10.70
C ARG A 103 -12.29 -15.24 9.70
N ALA A 104 -12.79 -14.01 9.52
CA ALA A 104 -12.15 -13.04 8.64
C ALA A 104 -10.70 -12.78 9.06
N PHE A 105 -10.48 -12.54 10.36
CA PHE A 105 -9.15 -12.37 10.94
C PHE A 105 -8.24 -13.59 10.70
N GLU A 106 -8.77 -14.81 10.85
CA GLU A 106 -8.01 -16.03 10.58
C GLU A 106 -7.56 -16.13 9.12
N TYR A 107 -8.44 -15.85 8.15
CA TYR A 107 -8.08 -15.86 6.74
C TYR A 107 -7.00 -14.81 6.42
N PHE A 108 -7.13 -13.58 6.91
CA PHE A 108 -6.12 -12.55 6.71
C PHE A 108 -4.79 -12.93 7.39
N SER A 109 -4.83 -13.56 8.56
CA SER A 109 -3.64 -14.06 9.26
C SER A 109 -2.93 -15.14 8.46
N ARG A 110 -3.66 -16.05 7.80
CA ARG A 110 -3.06 -17.08 6.93
C ARG A 110 -2.32 -16.46 5.75
N ILE A 111 -2.90 -15.46 5.10
CA ILE A 111 -2.25 -14.74 3.99
C ILE A 111 -0.96 -14.07 4.49
N ALA A 112 -1.05 -13.30 5.58
CA ALA A 112 0.10 -12.59 6.14
C ALA A 112 1.22 -13.56 6.54
N ASN A 113 0.89 -14.67 7.20
CA ASN A 113 1.89 -15.64 7.64
C ASN A 113 2.56 -16.41 6.48
N ALA A 114 1.81 -16.73 5.43
CA ALA A 114 2.34 -17.49 4.29
C ALA A 114 3.17 -16.63 3.34
N HIS A 115 2.91 -15.33 3.28
CA HIS A 115 3.44 -14.44 2.24
C HIS A 115 4.10 -13.17 2.79
N ALA A 116 4.40 -13.09 4.09
CA ALA A 116 5.04 -11.93 4.69
C ALA A 116 6.32 -11.56 3.93
N GLU A 117 7.18 -12.53 3.67
CA GLU A 117 8.51 -12.32 3.09
C GLU A 117 8.50 -12.28 1.55
N ASP A 118 7.33 -12.38 0.92
CA ASP A 118 7.22 -12.30 -0.53
C ASP A 118 7.66 -10.91 -1.02
N SER A 119 8.32 -10.89 -2.16
CA SER A 119 8.75 -9.64 -2.79
C SER A 119 7.59 -8.65 -2.94
N PRO A 120 7.77 -7.36 -2.67
CA PRO A 120 6.76 -6.33 -2.91
C PRO A 120 6.31 -6.22 -4.37
N SER A 121 7.08 -6.80 -5.30
CA SER A 121 6.75 -6.87 -6.73
C SER A 121 6.05 -8.18 -7.12
N ALA A 122 5.79 -9.09 -6.19
CA ALA A 122 5.10 -10.34 -6.46
C ALA A 122 3.64 -10.08 -6.87
N PRO A 123 3.04 -10.94 -7.73
CA PRO A 123 1.65 -10.75 -8.19
C PRO A 123 0.63 -10.63 -7.04
N GLN A 124 0.86 -11.33 -5.93
CA GLN A 124 0.00 -11.31 -4.74
C GLN A 124 0.30 -10.18 -3.75
N ALA A 125 1.37 -9.39 -3.95
CA ALA A 125 1.85 -8.42 -2.95
C ALA A 125 0.77 -7.44 -2.49
N ALA A 126 -0.10 -6.99 -3.40
CA ALA A 126 -1.23 -6.11 -3.07
C ALA A 126 -2.21 -6.77 -2.09
N ILE A 127 -2.51 -8.05 -2.28
CA ILE A 127 -3.43 -8.82 -1.41
C ILE A 127 -2.79 -9.03 -0.04
N VAL A 128 -1.50 -9.37 -0.02
CA VAL A 128 -0.74 -9.55 1.23
C VAL A 128 -0.73 -8.25 2.03
N ALA A 129 -0.42 -7.13 1.38
CA ALA A 129 -0.43 -5.82 2.03
C ALA A 129 -1.82 -5.45 2.57
N ASN A 130 -2.89 -5.75 1.81
CA ASN A 130 -4.26 -5.53 2.27
C ASN A 130 -4.64 -6.44 3.45
N ALA A 131 -4.12 -7.66 3.50
CA ALA A 131 -4.29 -8.55 4.65
C ALA A 131 -3.63 -7.96 5.90
N PHE A 132 -2.41 -7.45 5.80
CA PHE A 132 -1.77 -6.72 6.91
C PHE A 132 -2.58 -5.49 7.35
N VAL A 133 -3.12 -4.71 6.42
CA VAL A 133 -4.01 -3.57 6.75
C VAL A 133 -5.26 -4.05 7.50
N ALA A 134 -5.91 -5.12 7.02
CA ALA A 134 -7.09 -5.66 7.68
C ALA A 134 -6.78 -6.17 9.09
N LEU A 135 -5.68 -6.90 9.27
CA LEU A 135 -5.20 -7.33 10.59
C LEU A 135 -4.92 -6.14 11.50
N GLY A 136 -4.26 -5.10 10.99
CA GLY A 136 -4.00 -3.87 11.74
C GLY A 136 -5.30 -3.22 12.23
N ARG A 137 -6.34 -3.16 11.39
CA ARG A 137 -7.66 -2.63 11.76
C ARG A 137 -8.36 -3.50 12.81
N TYR A 138 -8.27 -4.82 12.71
CA TYR A 138 -8.78 -5.72 13.75
C TYR A 138 -8.05 -5.55 15.07
N TYR A 139 -6.72 -5.42 15.06
CA TYR A 139 -5.97 -5.13 16.27
C TYR A 139 -6.29 -3.74 16.84
N LEU A 140 -6.58 -2.71 16.02
CA LEU A 140 -7.00 -1.41 16.58
C LEU A 140 -8.30 -1.48 17.35
N ASN A 141 -9.29 -2.19 16.81
CA ASN A 141 -10.63 -2.20 17.37
C ASN A 141 -10.83 -3.32 18.40
N GLY A 142 -10.06 -4.41 18.28
CA GLY A 142 -10.38 -5.70 18.88
C GLY A 142 -11.61 -6.36 18.24
N ILE A 143 -11.80 -7.64 18.51
CA ILE A 143 -13.00 -8.38 18.07
C ILE A 143 -13.82 -8.74 19.32
N PRO A 144 -15.07 -8.24 19.45
CA PRO A 144 -15.94 -8.54 20.59
C PRO A 144 -16.11 -10.05 20.82
N ASN A 145 -16.28 -10.46 22.08
CA ASN A 145 -16.48 -11.86 22.47
C ASN A 145 -15.38 -12.84 22.00
N SER A 146 -14.19 -12.34 21.65
CA SER A 146 -13.07 -13.15 21.20
C SER A 146 -11.81 -12.94 22.06
N LYS A 147 -10.77 -13.71 21.74
CA LYS A 147 -9.41 -13.56 22.30
C LYS A 147 -8.64 -12.39 21.68
N ILE A 148 -9.06 -11.90 20.51
CA ILE A 148 -8.41 -10.77 19.83
C ILE A 148 -8.87 -9.48 20.51
N LYS A 149 -8.01 -8.93 21.37
CA LYS A 149 -8.25 -7.64 22.04
C LYS A 149 -7.65 -6.49 21.25
N ALA A 150 -8.14 -5.29 21.54
CA ALA A 150 -7.55 -4.08 20.98
C ALA A 150 -6.09 -3.96 21.45
N ASP A 151 -5.18 -3.81 20.49
CA ASP A 151 -3.75 -3.70 20.66
C ASP A 151 -3.23 -2.69 19.61
N THR A 152 -2.98 -1.46 20.08
CA THR A 152 -2.54 -0.38 19.20
C THR A 152 -1.11 -0.58 18.71
N ASP A 153 -0.26 -1.26 19.48
CA ASP A 153 1.12 -1.49 19.10
C ASP A 153 1.20 -2.54 17.99
N ARG A 154 0.44 -3.64 18.12
CA ARG A 154 0.28 -4.62 17.05
C ARG A 154 -0.30 -4.02 15.78
N ALA A 155 -1.32 -3.17 15.92
CA ALA A 155 -1.85 -2.47 14.76
C ALA A 155 -0.80 -1.59 14.08
N ARG A 156 -0.02 -0.83 14.86
CA ARG A 156 1.07 0.00 14.35
C ARG A 156 2.12 -0.84 13.63
N GLU A 157 2.49 -2.01 14.16
CA GLU A 157 3.39 -2.96 13.49
C GLU A 157 2.85 -3.38 12.13
N MET A 158 1.59 -3.84 12.06
CA MET A 158 0.99 -4.31 10.81
C MET A 158 0.93 -3.19 9.75
N PHE A 159 0.48 -1.99 10.14
CA PHE A 159 0.46 -0.86 9.22
C PHE A 159 1.85 -0.39 8.82
N SER A 160 2.81 -0.37 9.75
CA SER A 160 4.19 0.02 9.45
C SER A 160 4.82 -0.93 8.44
N TYR A 161 4.56 -2.23 8.58
CA TYR A 161 5.03 -3.24 7.64
C TYR A 161 4.41 -3.03 6.24
N ALA A 162 3.08 -2.97 6.15
CA ALA A 162 2.39 -2.76 4.87
C ALA A 162 2.73 -1.41 4.21
N ALA A 163 2.94 -0.35 4.99
CA ALA A 163 3.25 0.98 4.51
C ALA A 163 4.69 1.11 3.99
N SER A 164 5.66 0.48 4.66
CA SER A 164 7.08 0.59 4.36
C SER A 164 7.57 -0.46 3.37
N TYR A 165 7.17 -1.71 3.55
CA TYR A 165 7.65 -2.83 2.73
C TYR A 165 6.87 -2.93 1.41
N PHE A 166 5.53 -2.93 1.48
CA PHE A 166 4.67 -3.02 0.30
C PHE A 166 4.27 -1.67 -0.28
N GLY A 167 4.53 -0.57 0.43
CA GLY A 167 4.10 0.75 -0.02
C GLY A 167 2.58 0.89 -0.14
N ASN A 168 1.79 0.15 0.65
CA ASN A 168 0.35 0.19 0.55
C ASN A 168 -0.22 1.54 1.01
N ALA A 169 -1.04 2.19 0.18
CA ALA A 169 -1.51 3.55 0.44
C ALA A 169 -2.50 3.62 1.63
N ASP A 170 -3.34 2.59 1.82
CA ASP A 170 -4.25 2.51 2.96
C ASP A 170 -3.49 2.30 4.27
N ALA A 171 -2.44 1.46 4.26
CA ALA A 171 -1.55 1.29 5.41
C ALA A 171 -0.86 2.62 5.79
N GLN A 172 -0.39 3.37 4.78
CA GLN A 172 0.23 4.68 4.99
C GLN A 172 -0.77 5.67 5.61
N TYR A 173 -2.03 5.65 5.17
CA TYR A 173 -3.09 6.47 5.76
C TYR A 173 -3.44 6.06 7.20
N ASP A 174 -3.63 4.76 7.45
CA ASP A 174 -3.97 4.26 8.78
C ASP A 174 -2.83 4.50 9.78
N LEU A 175 -1.58 4.31 9.36
CA LEU A 175 -0.41 4.65 10.15
C LEU A 175 -0.32 6.15 10.43
N ALA A 176 -0.59 6.99 9.43
CA ALA A 176 -0.64 8.44 9.62
C ALA A 176 -1.68 8.83 10.67
N ARG A 177 -2.87 8.24 10.62
CA ARG A 177 -3.92 8.48 11.61
C ARG A 177 -3.50 8.06 13.01
N LEU A 178 -2.74 6.98 13.18
CA LEU A 178 -2.25 6.59 14.50
C LEU A 178 -1.33 7.64 15.11
N TYR A 179 -0.42 8.20 14.31
CA TYR A 179 0.49 9.26 14.78
C TYR A 179 -0.20 10.62 14.98
N LEU A 180 -1.22 10.94 14.18
CA LEU A 180 -1.92 12.23 14.24
C LEU A 180 -3.06 12.28 15.26
N LYS A 181 -3.60 11.13 15.69
CA LYS A 181 -4.78 11.05 16.57
C LYS A 181 -4.47 11.32 18.05
N THR A 182 -3.22 11.19 18.49
CA THR A 182 -2.88 11.42 19.90
C THR A 182 -3.00 12.94 20.20
N PRO A 183 -3.87 13.37 21.14
CA PRO A 183 -4.00 14.79 21.49
C PRO A 183 -2.65 15.41 21.92
N ASP A 184 -1.84 14.58 22.57
CA ASP A 184 -0.47 14.87 23.01
C ASP A 184 0.59 14.42 22.00
N ALA A 185 0.23 14.22 20.72
CA ALA A 185 1.17 13.86 19.66
C ALA A 185 2.38 14.79 19.73
N SER A 186 3.54 14.17 19.96
CA SER A 186 4.79 14.91 20.00
C SER A 186 5.04 15.58 18.64
N ARG A 187 5.94 16.56 18.62
CA ARG A 187 6.33 17.20 17.35
C ARG A 187 6.85 16.17 16.34
N ASP A 188 7.48 15.10 16.82
CA ASP A 188 8.01 14.05 15.98
C ASP A 188 6.90 13.13 15.46
N ASP A 189 5.95 12.72 16.32
CA ASP A 189 4.77 11.95 15.87
C ASP A 189 4.00 12.70 14.79
N PHE A 190 3.78 14.00 14.99
CA PHE A 190 3.14 14.83 13.98
C PHE A 190 3.90 14.82 12.65
N ARG A 191 5.23 14.95 12.69
CA ARG A 191 6.07 14.90 11.48
C ARG A 191 6.01 13.53 10.79
N TYR A 192 6.05 12.44 11.55
CA TYR A 192 5.90 11.08 11.01
C TYR A 192 4.52 10.89 10.38
N GLY A 193 3.46 11.27 11.09
CA GLY A 193 2.09 11.18 10.61
C GLY A 193 1.87 11.99 9.34
N ALA A 194 2.29 13.26 9.31
CA ALA A 194 2.17 14.12 8.14
C ALA A 194 2.96 13.59 6.93
N ARG A 195 4.13 12.97 7.14
CA ARG A 195 4.91 12.34 6.07
C ARG A 195 4.15 11.17 5.46
N TRP A 196 3.66 10.25 6.29
CA TRP A 196 2.88 9.10 5.81
C TRP A 196 1.59 9.52 5.11
N LEU A 197 0.92 10.54 5.66
CA LEU A 197 -0.28 11.12 5.06
C LEU A 197 -0.01 11.68 3.66
N GLY A 198 1.10 12.40 3.49
CA GLY A 198 1.53 12.93 2.20
C GLY A 198 1.80 11.83 1.17
N LEU A 199 2.47 10.75 1.57
CA LEU A 199 2.74 9.60 0.70
C LEU A 199 1.44 8.89 0.26
N ALA A 200 0.52 8.66 1.19
CA ALA A 200 -0.78 8.07 0.90
C ALA A 200 -1.59 8.95 -0.06
N ALA A 201 -1.61 10.27 0.18
CA ALA A 201 -2.33 11.23 -0.67
C ALA A 201 -1.78 11.28 -2.10
N GLN A 202 -0.45 11.23 -2.27
CA GLN A 202 0.22 11.17 -3.57
C GLN A 202 -0.15 9.90 -4.35
N LYS A 203 -0.33 8.77 -3.64
CA LYS A 203 -0.75 7.49 -4.24
C LYS A 203 -2.24 7.44 -4.60
N GLY A 204 -3.00 8.49 -4.30
CA GLY A 204 -4.43 8.54 -4.61
C GLY A 204 -5.34 8.04 -3.50
N GLN A 205 -4.82 7.83 -2.28
CA GLN A 205 -5.66 7.48 -1.14
C GLN A 205 -6.51 8.70 -0.77
N HIS A 206 -7.79 8.65 -1.11
CA HIS A 206 -8.75 9.75 -1.06
C HIS A 206 -9.03 10.25 0.36
N GLN A 207 -9.04 9.39 1.37
CA GLN A 207 -9.18 9.79 2.76
C GLN A 207 -7.94 10.56 3.26
N ALA A 208 -6.74 10.17 2.81
CA ALA A 208 -5.49 10.84 3.08
C ALA A 208 -5.43 12.21 2.38
N GLN A 209 -5.87 12.27 1.13
CA GLN A 209 -6.03 13.53 0.40
C GLN A 209 -6.98 14.48 1.13
N ALA A 210 -8.12 13.98 1.62
CA ALA A 210 -9.08 14.79 2.36
C ALA A 210 -8.48 15.34 3.66
N LEU A 211 -7.83 14.47 4.46
CA LEU A 211 -7.24 14.87 5.73
C LEU A 211 -6.07 15.84 5.53
N LEU A 212 -5.18 15.58 4.57
CA LEU A 212 -4.09 16.49 4.20
C LEU A 212 -4.63 17.84 3.72
N GLY A 213 -5.69 17.79 2.91
CA GLY A 213 -6.36 18.97 2.39
C GLY A 213 -6.93 19.86 3.50
N GLN A 214 -7.57 19.27 4.51
CA GLN A 214 -8.04 19.99 5.70
C GLN A 214 -6.88 20.63 6.47
N MET A 215 -5.83 19.87 6.76
CA MET A 215 -4.67 20.36 7.52
C MET A 215 -4.01 21.55 6.83
N LEU A 216 -3.82 21.47 5.50
CA LEU A 216 -3.26 22.56 4.71
C LEU A 216 -4.21 23.76 4.62
N PHE A 217 -5.51 23.53 4.50
CA PHE A 217 -6.50 24.60 4.38
C PHE A 217 -6.64 25.42 5.67
N ASN A 218 -6.67 24.72 6.82
CA ASN A 218 -6.79 25.34 8.14
C ASN A 218 -5.46 25.89 8.65
N GLY A 219 -4.33 25.29 8.25
CA GLY A 219 -3.02 25.59 8.83
C GLY A 219 -2.79 24.88 10.17
N ASP A 220 -3.37 23.70 10.35
CA ASP A 220 -3.27 22.94 11.60
C ASP A 220 -1.84 22.40 11.78
N ARG A 221 -1.03 23.08 12.61
CA ARG A 221 0.41 22.81 12.84
C ARG A 221 1.28 22.86 11.57
N LEU A 222 0.73 23.33 10.44
CA LEU A 222 1.40 23.55 9.16
C LEU A 222 1.15 24.99 8.70
N PRO A 223 2.05 25.59 7.91
CA PRO A 223 1.75 26.86 7.25
C PRO A 223 0.51 26.71 6.37
N ARG A 224 -0.47 27.60 6.57
CA ARG A 224 -1.73 27.60 5.83
C ARG A 224 -1.47 27.74 4.33
N GLN A 225 -2.03 26.82 3.56
CA GLN A 225 -1.95 26.73 2.10
C GLN A 225 -3.35 26.42 1.57
N ALA A 226 -4.24 27.42 1.58
CA ALA A 226 -5.65 27.24 1.27
C ALA A 226 -5.90 26.67 -0.14
N ALA A 227 -5.28 27.24 -1.18
CA ALA A 227 -5.37 26.73 -2.55
C ALA A 227 -4.94 25.25 -2.66
N ARG A 228 -3.79 24.88 -2.10
CA ARG A 228 -3.29 23.50 -2.12
C ARG A 228 -4.19 22.55 -1.32
N GLY A 229 -4.69 23.00 -0.17
CA GLY A 229 -5.63 22.23 0.65
C GLY A 229 -6.93 21.95 -0.10
N LEU A 230 -7.45 22.98 -0.78
CA LEU A 230 -8.65 22.87 -1.61
C LEU A 230 -8.46 21.95 -2.82
N MET A 231 -7.29 21.99 -3.47
CA MET A 231 -6.92 21.05 -4.54
C MET A 231 -7.01 19.59 -4.06
N TRP A 232 -6.38 19.26 -2.92
CA TRP A 232 -6.45 17.92 -2.35
C TRP A 232 -7.86 17.49 -1.95
N LEU A 233 -8.65 18.40 -1.37
CA LEU A 233 -10.06 18.14 -1.05
C LEU A 233 -10.91 17.89 -2.31
N THR A 234 -10.60 18.55 -3.42
CA THR A 234 -11.28 18.32 -4.70
C THR A 234 -11.00 16.90 -5.21
N LEU A 235 -9.73 16.48 -5.25
CA LEU A 235 -9.33 15.12 -5.63
C LEU A 235 -9.98 14.05 -4.75
N ALA A 236 -10.00 14.30 -3.44
CA ALA A 236 -10.60 13.40 -2.47
C ALA A 236 -12.11 13.25 -2.68
N ARG A 237 -12.82 14.37 -2.88
CA ARG A 237 -14.26 14.38 -3.13
C ARG A 237 -14.63 13.58 -4.37
N ASP A 238 -13.88 13.76 -5.45
CA ASP A 238 -14.15 13.09 -6.73
C ASP A 238 -13.93 11.57 -6.64
N SER A 239 -13.11 11.12 -5.70
CA SER A 239 -12.81 9.71 -5.44
C SER A 239 -13.57 9.13 -4.23
N ALA A 240 -14.40 9.92 -3.55
CA ALA A 240 -15.05 9.51 -2.31
C ALA A 240 -16.21 8.54 -2.55
N THR A 241 -16.31 7.51 -1.71
CA THR A 241 -17.42 6.56 -1.71
C THR A 241 -18.69 7.19 -1.10
N PRO A 242 -19.90 6.60 -1.32
CA PRO A 242 -21.14 7.12 -0.75
C PRO A 242 -21.12 7.25 0.78
N ASP A 243 -20.44 6.33 1.47
CA ASP A 243 -20.36 6.28 2.94
C ASP A 243 -19.42 7.35 3.52
N GLU A 244 -18.65 8.03 2.68
CA GLU A 244 -17.67 9.04 3.08
C GLU A 244 -18.21 10.47 2.95
N ALA A 245 -19.42 10.69 3.45
CA ALA A 245 -20.08 11.99 3.43
C ALA A 245 -19.21 13.11 4.06
N TRP A 246 -18.36 12.75 5.04
CA TRP A 246 -17.44 13.68 5.69
C TRP A 246 -16.43 14.32 4.72
N ILE A 247 -16.02 13.63 3.64
CA ILE A 247 -15.08 14.18 2.64
C ILE A 247 -15.78 15.29 1.85
N LYS A 248 -17.00 15.02 1.37
CA LYS A 248 -17.82 15.99 0.62
C LYS A 248 -18.12 17.22 1.46
N GLU A 249 -18.50 17.00 2.71
CA GLU A 249 -18.75 18.05 3.68
C GLU A 249 -17.49 18.88 3.96
N SER A 250 -16.32 18.24 4.08
CA SER A 250 -15.05 18.95 4.28
C SER A 250 -14.66 19.80 3.08
N TYR A 251 -14.86 19.30 1.87
CA TYR A 251 -14.70 20.08 0.65
C TYR A 251 -15.66 21.28 0.63
N ASN A 252 -16.95 21.07 0.93
CA ASN A 252 -17.96 22.13 0.94
C ASN A 252 -17.61 23.25 1.92
N ARG A 253 -17.17 22.91 3.14
CA ARG A 253 -16.71 23.92 4.09
C ARG A 253 -15.49 24.70 3.60
N ALA A 254 -14.54 24.03 2.97
CA ALA A 254 -13.34 24.67 2.45
C ALA A 254 -13.66 25.59 1.26
N ILE A 255 -14.43 25.10 0.28
CA ILE A 255 -14.76 25.88 -0.93
C ILE A 255 -15.60 27.12 -0.59
N THR A 256 -16.51 27.06 0.40
CA THR A 256 -17.28 28.21 0.86
C THR A 256 -16.41 29.27 1.54
N LYS A 257 -15.36 28.86 2.26
CA LYS A 257 -14.46 29.77 2.98
C LYS A 257 -13.30 30.28 2.14
N ALA A 258 -12.97 29.62 1.04
CA ALA A 258 -11.88 30.01 0.15
C ALA A 258 -12.15 31.37 -0.50
N SER A 259 -11.11 32.14 -0.81
CA SER A 259 -11.22 33.31 -1.68
C SER A 259 -11.34 32.88 -3.15
N ASP A 260 -11.71 33.81 -4.03
CA ASP A 260 -11.71 33.54 -5.48
C ASP A 260 -10.30 33.22 -5.99
N ASP A 261 -9.28 33.90 -5.47
CA ASP A 261 -7.87 33.61 -5.79
C ASP A 261 -7.46 32.21 -5.34
N ASP A 262 -7.84 31.78 -4.13
CA ASP A 262 -7.57 30.43 -3.63
C ASP A 262 -8.23 29.37 -4.51
N ARG A 263 -9.47 29.62 -4.97
CA ARG A 263 -10.20 28.74 -5.88
C ARG A 263 -9.52 28.65 -7.25
N ALA A 264 -9.12 29.78 -7.82
CA ALA A 264 -8.45 29.83 -9.11
C ALA A 264 -7.09 29.11 -9.07
N MET A 265 -6.29 29.36 -8.03
CA MET A 265 -5.01 28.66 -7.82
C MET A 265 -5.22 27.15 -7.60
N ALA A 266 -6.23 26.75 -6.83
CA ALA A 266 -6.53 25.33 -6.60
C ALA A 266 -6.84 24.60 -7.91
N LEU A 267 -7.60 25.23 -8.81
CA LEU A 267 -7.91 24.69 -10.15
C LEU A 267 -6.65 24.54 -11.02
N GLN A 268 -5.79 25.55 -11.04
CA GLN A 268 -4.52 25.47 -11.77
C GLN A 268 -3.62 24.33 -11.25
N MET A 269 -3.53 24.19 -9.93
CA MET A 269 -2.76 23.09 -9.32
C MET A 269 -3.37 21.73 -9.65
N LEU A 270 -4.70 21.63 -9.68
CA LEU A 270 -5.42 20.40 -10.02
C LEU A 270 -5.16 20.00 -11.48
N GLU A 271 -5.20 20.95 -12.41
CA GLU A 271 -4.91 20.69 -13.83
C GLU A 271 -3.49 20.15 -14.01
N HIS A 272 -2.50 20.79 -13.39
CA HIS A 272 -1.11 20.32 -13.41
C HIS A 272 -0.96 18.93 -12.78
N TRP A 273 -1.65 18.66 -11.67
CA TRP A 273 -1.63 17.36 -11.02
C TRP A 273 -2.19 16.25 -11.91
N VAL A 274 -3.31 16.51 -12.58
CA VAL A 274 -3.94 15.56 -13.49
C VAL A 274 -3.09 15.32 -14.73
N GLN A 275 -2.45 16.37 -15.27
CA GLN A 275 -1.57 16.24 -16.43
C GLN A 275 -0.32 15.41 -16.11
N GLY A 276 0.33 15.67 -14.98
CA GLY A 276 1.54 14.93 -14.57
C GLY A 276 1.33 13.46 -14.20
N ARG A 277 0.08 12.95 -14.19
CA ARG A 277 -0.23 11.51 -14.03
C ARG A 277 -0.53 10.80 -15.36
N LYS A 278 -0.68 11.54 -16.45
CA LYS A 278 -0.93 10.97 -17.79
C LYS A 278 0.36 10.59 -18.52
N ASP A 279 1.49 11.17 -18.11
CA ASP A 279 2.84 10.90 -18.59
C ASP A 279 3.51 9.81 -17.75
#